data_AF-A0A1F3NH55-F1
#
_entry.id   AF-A0A1F3NH55-F1
#
_cell.length_a   1.000
_cell.length_b   1.000
_cell.length_c   1.000
_cell.angle_alpha   90.00
_cell.angle_beta   90.00
_cell.angle_gamma   90.00
#
_symmetry.space_group_name_H-M   'P 1'
#
loop_
_entity.id
_entity.type
_entity.pdbx_description
1 polymer ?
#
loop_
_entity_poly.entity_id
_entity_poly.type
_entity_poly.pdbx_seq_one_letter_code
_entity_poly.pdbx_strand_id
1 'polypeptide(L)'
;MNLNILERITLQGILPQQGNYINFKIINELRGELSFSEREIKDWGIKVTPNAEGKGQDFITWNQVKAQEKEIKLGEVTRNIVVAELKKLDEKGEINAQNSSLYEKFIVKGQ
;
A
#
# COMPACT_ATOMS: atom_id res chain seq x y z
N MET A 1 1.10 -12.79 -1.11
CA MET A 1 -0.15 -12.33 -1.79
C MET A 1 0.21 -11.32 -2.86
N ASN A 2 -0.53 -11.26 -3.97
CA ASN A 2 -0.21 -10.35 -5.08
C ASN A 2 -0.91 -9.00 -4.92
N LEU A 3 -0.12 -7.92 -4.94
CA LEU A 3 -0.62 -6.55 -4.87
C LEU A 3 -0.21 -5.76 -6.12
N ASN A 4 -1.15 -5.00 -6.68
CA ASN A 4 -0.87 -4.05 -7.76
C ASN A 4 -0.29 -2.73 -7.21
N ILE A 5 0.08 -1.81 -8.12
CA ILE A 5 0.70 -0.52 -7.76
C ILE A 5 -0.22 0.31 -6.85
N LEU A 6 -1.50 0.43 -7.19
CA LEU A 6 -2.46 1.20 -6.40
C LEU A 6 -2.59 0.61 -4.99
N GLU A 7 -2.77 -0.70 -4.88
CA GLU A 7 -2.86 -1.40 -3.60
C GLU A 7 -1.61 -1.24 -2.75
N ARG A 8 -0.42 -1.25 -3.34
CA ARG A 8 0.84 -1.01 -2.61
C ARG A 8 0.91 0.41 -2.06
N ILE A 9 0.54 1.41 -2.87
CA ILE A 9 0.51 2.82 -2.45
C ILE A 9 -0.53 3.02 -1.36
N THR A 10 -1.75 2.52 -1.57
CA THR A 10 -2.84 2.63 -0.60
C THR A 10 -2.49 1.92 0.70
N LEU A 11 -1.90 0.71 0.64
CA LEU A 11 -1.48 -0.02 1.83
C LEU A 11 -0.43 0.78 2.61
N GLN A 12 0.57 1.36 1.95
CA GLN A 12 1.55 2.23 2.63
C GLN A 12 0.91 3.44 3.32
N GLY A 13 -0.18 3.98 2.75
CA GLY A 13 -0.94 5.09 3.30
C GLY A 13 -1.74 4.75 4.56
N ILE A 14 -2.23 3.52 4.68
CA ILE A 14 -3.01 3.08 5.85
C ILE A 14 -2.14 2.49 6.98
N LEU A 15 -0.88 2.17 6.70
CA LEU A 15 0.01 1.60 7.72
C LEU A 15 0.22 2.59 8.87
N PRO A 16 0.30 2.10 10.13
CA PRO A 16 0.53 2.98 11.27
C PRO A 16 1.85 3.75 11.11
N GLN A 17 1.85 5.00 11.54
CA GLN A 17 3.06 5.83 11.56
C GLN A 17 3.81 5.73 12.89
N GLN A 18 3.17 5.19 13.92
CA GLN A 18 3.70 5.08 15.28
C GLN A 18 3.32 3.73 15.91
N GLY A 19 4.10 3.30 16.90
CA GLY A 19 3.89 2.07 17.64
C GLY A 19 5.07 1.80 18.58
N ASN A 20 5.02 0.67 19.30
CA ASN A 20 6.19 0.21 20.04
C ASN A 20 7.35 -0.14 19.07
N TYR A 21 8.57 -0.25 19.60
CA TYR A 21 9.78 -0.45 18.79
C TYR A 21 9.68 -1.66 17.84
N ILE A 22 9.15 -2.79 18.33
CA ILE A 22 9.02 -4.03 17.55
C ILE A 22 8.05 -3.83 16.39
N ASN A 23 6.86 -3.31 16.67
CA ASN A 23 5.84 -3.04 15.64
C ASN A 23 6.36 -2.01 14.63
N PHE A 24 7.06 -0.97 15.08
CA PHE A 24 7.65 0.03 14.21
C PHE A 24 8.70 -0.57 13.26
N LYS A 25 9.56 -1.47 13.74
CA LYS A 25 10.54 -2.18 12.88
C LYS A 25 9.84 -3.06 11.84
N ILE A 26 8.81 -3.81 12.23
CA ILE A 26 8.01 -4.65 11.32
C ILE A 26 7.32 -3.80 10.24
N ILE A 27 6.72 -2.67 10.64
CA ILE A 27 6.07 -1.74 9.70
C ILE A 27 7.09 -1.16 8.72
N ASN A 28 8.29 -0.79 9.17
CA ASN A 28 9.33 -0.27 8.28
C ASN A 28 9.82 -1.30 7.27
N GLU A 29 9.97 -2.55 7.67
CA GLU A 29 10.30 -3.64 6.75
C GLU A 29 9.20 -3.81 5.70
N LEU A 30 7.93 -3.81 6.11
CA LEU A 30 6.80 -3.86 5.19
C LEU A 30 6.79 -2.66 4.23
N ARG A 31 7.07 -1.44 4.70
CA ARG A 31 7.17 -0.25 3.83
C ARG A 31 8.24 -0.44 2.77
N GLY A 32 9.38 -1.04 3.12
CA GLY A 32 10.42 -1.42 2.17
C GLY A 32 9.93 -2.40 1.11
N GLU A 33 9.25 -3.47 1.53
CA GLU A 33 8.69 -4.49 0.63
C GLU A 33 7.62 -3.94 -0.33
N LEU A 34 6.78 -3.04 0.15
CA LEU A 34 5.74 -2.37 -0.64
C LEU A 34 6.31 -1.31 -1.58
N SER A 35 7.50 -0.78 -1.31
CA SER A 35 8.15 0.24 -2.13
C SER A 35 8.59 -0.32 -3.48
N PHE A 36 8.85 0.58 -4.44
CA PHE A 36 9.22 0.24 -5.80
C PHE A 36 10.74 0.23 -5.96
N SER A 37 11.26 -0.84 -6.57
CA SER A 37 12.65 -0.93 -7.00
C SER A 37 12.91 -0.03 -8.21
N GLU A 38 14.17 0.31 -8.45
CA GLU A 38 14.57 1.10 -9.63
C GLU A 38 14.12 0.45 -10.96
N ARG A 39 14.19 -0.88 -11.03
CA ARG A 39 13.72 -1.66 -12.17
C ARG A 39 12.21 -1.46 -12.38
N GLU A 40 11.40 -1.62 -11.33
CA GLU A 40 9.95 -1.40 -11.40
C GLU A 40 9.61 0.02 -11.83
N ILE A 41 10.31 1.03 -11.27
CA ILE A 41 10.10 2.44 -11.62
C ILE A 41 10.32 2.65 -13.12
N LYS A 42 11.40 2.09 -13.68
CA LYS A 42 11.73 2.22 -15.10
C LYS A 42 10.77 1.42 -16.00
N ASP A 43 10.55 0.15 -15.68
CA ASP A 43 9.80 -0.78 -16.53
C ASP A 43 8.31 -0.43 -16.58
N TRP A 44 7.74 -0.05 -15.44
CA TRP A 44 6.34 0.35 -15.33
C TRP A 44 6.14 1.84 -15.62
N GLY A 45 7.22 2.59 -15.82
CA GLY A 45 7.16 4.03 -16.10
C GLY A 45 6.51 4.82 -14.98
N ILE A 46 6.84 4.49 -13.72
CA ILE A 46 6.34 5.23 -12.56
C ILE A 46 6.94 6.62 -12.57
N LYS A 47 6.09 7.64 -12.61
CA LYS A 47 6.47 9.05 -12.62
C LYS A 47 5.67 9.82 -11.60
N VAL A 48 6.36 10.66 -10.84
CA VAL A 48 5.74 11.68 -10.01
C VAL A 48 5.71 12.97 -10.82
N THR A 49 4.53 13.49 -11.09
CA THR A 49 4.33 14.79 -11.71
C THR A 49 3.99 15.78 -10.60
N PRO A 50 4.91 16.71 -10.28
CA PRO A 50 4.61 17.76 -9.32
C PRO A 50 3.43 18.57 -9.83
N ASN A 51 2.55 18.97 -8.92
CA ASN A 51 1.53 19.94 -9.28
C ASN A 51 2.21 21.28 -9.60
N ALA A 52 2.02 21.78 -10.82
CA ALA A 52 2.48 23.11 -11.22
C ALA A 52 1.89 24.16 -10.26
N GLU A 53 2.75 25.02 -9.71
CA GLU A 53 2.41 26.09 -8.75
C GLU A 53 2.33 25.70 -7.26
N GLY A 54 2.69 24.46 -6.87
CA GLY A 54 2.81 24.09 -5.45
C GLY A 54 1.49 24.14 -4.68
N LYS A 55 0.35 24.20 -5.38
CA LYS A 55 -1.00 24.23 -4.83
C LYS A 55 -1.73 22.92 -5.13
N GLY A 56 -1.29 21.83 -4.51
CA GLY A 56 -2.01 20.55 -4.47
C GLY A 56 -1.09 19.34 -4.31
N GLN A 57 -1.66 18.14 -4.41
CA GLN A 57 -0.92 16.89 -4.26
C GLN A 57 -0.19 16.49 -5.55
N ASP A 58 0.99 15.90 -5.40
CA ASP A 58 1.71 15.29 -6.51
C ASP A 58 0.93 14.13 -7.10
N PHE A 59 0.96 14.00 -8.43
CA PHE A 59 0.31 12.90 -9.14
C PHE A 59 1.31 11.80 -9.45
N ILE A 60 1.00 10.58 -9.03
CA ILE A 60 1.77 9.40 -9.40
C ILE A 60 1.08 8.75 -10.60
N THR A 61 1.80 8.60 -11.71
CA THR A 61 1.33 7.95 -12.93
C THR A 61 2.21 6.74 -13.25
N TRP A 62 1.62 5.73 -13.90
CA TRP A 62 2.33 4.53 -14.37
C TRP A 62 1.67 3.97 -15.62
N ASN A 63 2.38 3.10 -16.34
CA ASN A 63 1.85 2.41 -17.50
C ASN A 63 1.00 1.21 -17.07
N GLN A 64 -0.32 1.28 -17.26
CA GLN A 64 -1.26 0.23 -16.86
C GLN A 64 -1.09 -1.09 -17.64
N VAL A 65 -0.51 -1.08 -18.84
CA VAL A 65 -0.27 -2.29 -19.63
C VAL A 65 0.97 -3.04 -19.14
N LYS A 66 1.98 -2.32 -18.65
CA LYS A 66 3.24 -2.91 -18.18
C LYS A 66 3.26 -3.23 -16.69
N ALA A 67 2.46 -2.50 -15.90
CA ALA A 67 2.40 -2.70 -14.46
C ALA A 67 1.88 -4.10 -14.14
N GLN A 68 2.65 -4.84 -13.36
CA GLN A 68 2.30 -6.19 -12.91
C GLN A 68 2.05 -6.19 -11.40
N GLU A 69 1.27 -7.16 -10.93
CA GLU A 69 1.17 -7.41 -9.50
C GLU A 69 2.49 -7.97 -8.97
N LYS A 70 2.88 -7.56 -7.77
CA LYS A 70 4.05 -8.09 -7.06
C LYS A 70 3.57 -8.98 -5.92
N GLU A 71 4.18 -10.15 -5.80
CA GLU A 71 4.00 -10.97 -4.60
C GLU A 71 4.65 -10.29 -3.40
N ILE A 72 3.84 -9.94 -2.40
CA ILE A 72 4.26 -9.43 -1.11
C ILE A 72 4.17 -10.56 -0.09
N LYS A 73 5.30 -10.83 0.56
CA LYS A 73 5.40 -11.78 1.66
C LYS A 73 5.06 -11.07 2.96
N LEU A 74 4.03 -11.56 3.65
CA LEU A 74 3.58 -11.01 4.93
C LEU A 74 3.67 -12.10 5.98
N GLY A 75 4.46 -11.85 7.02
CA GLY A 75 4.41 -12.65 8.23
C GLY A 75 3.09 -12.46 8.98
N GLU A 76 2.78 -13.38 9.88
CA GLU A 76 1.54 -13.38 10.66
C GLU A 76 1.33 -12.06 11.43
N VAL A 77 2.37 -11.58 12.12
CA VAL A 77 2.32 -10.32 12.89
C VAL A 77 2.04 -9.13 11.97
N THR A 78 2.74 -9.05 10.83
CA THR A 78 2.54 -7.99 9.84
C THR A 78 1.11 -8.00 9.29
N ARG A 79 0.59 -9.19 8.97
CA ARG A 79 -0.80 -9.37 8.49
C ARG A 79 -1.80 -8.90 9.54
N ASN A 80 -1.60 -9.24 10.81
CA ASN A 80 -2.48 -8.83 11.90
C ASN A 80 -2.52 -7.30 12.08
N ILE A 81 -1.38 -6.63 11.91
CA ILE A 81 -1.31 -5.16 11.92
C ILE A 81 -2.15 -4.58 10.78
N VAL A 82 -1.99 -5.10 9.55
CA VAL A 82 -2.75 -4.60 8.38
C VAL A 82 -4.25 -4.83 8.55
N VAL A 83 -4.66 -6.02 8.99
CA VAL A 83 -6.07 -6.34 9.25
C VAL A 83 -6.65 -5.43 10.33
N ALA A 84 -5.90 -5.15 11.40
CA ALA A 84 -6.36 -4.25 12.46
C ALA A 84 -6.60 -2.82 11.93
N GLU A 85 -5.71 -2.29 11.09
CA GLU A 85 -5.90 -0.96 10.50
C GLU A 85 -7.05 -0.92 9.48
N LEU A 86 -7.21 -1.95 8.66
CA LEU A 86 -8.35 -2.05 7.73
C LEU A 86 -9.70 -2.14 8.47
N LYS A 87 -9.75 -2.88 9.59
CA LYS A 87 -10.95 -2.92 10.45
C LYS A 87 -11.26 -1.57 11.08
N LYS A 88 -10.25 -0.84 11.56
CA LYS A 88 -10.45 0.52 12.08
C LYS A 88 -10.99 1.49 11.03
N LEU A 89 -10.57 1.36 9.77
CA LEU A 89 -11.12 2.17 8.67
C LEU A 89 -12.59 1.85 8.43
N ASP A 90 -12.95 0.57 8.45
CA ASP A 90 -14.33 0.10 8.30
C ASP A 90 -15.23 0.55 9.46
N GLU A 91 -14.76 0.42 10.70
CA GLU A 91 -15.45 0.93 11.89
C GLU A 91 -15.71 2.44 11.83
N LYS A 92 -14.86 3.20 11.13
CA LYS A 92 -15.03 4.64 10.90
C LYS A 92 -15.86 4.99 9.66
N GLY A 93 -16.26 4.02 8.85
CA GLY A 93 -16.92 4.26 7.57
C GLY A 93 -16.02 4.89 6.51
N GLU A 94 -14.69 4.70 6.63
CA GLU A 94 -13.66 5.28 5.74
C GLU A 94 -13.23 4.32 4.61
N ILE A 95 -13.95 3.20 4.44
CA ILE A 95 -13.77 2.33 3.28
C ILE A 95 -14.27 3.04 2.04
N ASN A 96 -13.41 3.12 1.03
CA ASN A 96 -13.63 3.86 -0.21
C ASN A 96 -13.09 3.06 -1.40
N ALA A 97 -13.26 3.61 -2.60
CA ALA A 97 -12.86 2.96 -3.84
C ALA A 97 -11.36 2.57 -3.87
N GLN A 98 -10.49 3.28 -3.17
CA GLN A 98 -9.04 3.02 -3.18
C GLN A 98 -8.64 1.88 -2.23
N ASN A 99 -9.30 1.72 -1.09
CA ASN A 99 -8.94 0.72 -0.06
C ASN A 99 -9.86 -0.52 -0.04
N SER A 100 -10.98 -0.51 -0.76
CA SER A 100 -11.91 -1.64 -0.85
C SER A 100 -11.25 -2.94 -1.33
N SER A 101 -10.41 -2.89 -2.37
CA SER A 101 -9.67 -4.07 -2.87
C SER A 101 -8.74 -4.67 -1.81
N LEU A 102 -8.09 -3.82 -1.01
CA LEU A 102 -7.27 -4.29 0.12
C LEU A 102 -8.14 -4.96 1.18
N TYR A 103 -9.28 -4.36 1.54
CA TYR A 103 -10.22 -4.96 2.49
C TYR A 103 -10.65 -6.36 2.03
N GLU A 104 -11.04 -6.52 0.76
CA GLU A 104 -11.38 -7.83 0.21
C GLU A 104 -10.24 -8.85 0.31
N LYS A 105 -9.02 -8.46 -0.07
CA LYS A 105 -7.84 -9.36 -0.08
C LYS A 105 -7.41 -9.78 1.34
N PHE A 106 -7.53 -8.88 2.32
CA PHE A 106 -7.04 -9.12 3.68
C PHE A 106 -8.09 -9.68 4.64
N ILE A 107 -9.37 -9.33 4.46
CA ILE A 107 -10.45 -9.67 5.39
C ILE A 107 -11.41 -10.70 4.79
N VAL A 108 -11.90 -10.50 3.56
CA VAL A 108 -12.94 -11.37 2.97
C VAL A 108 -12.34 -12.66 2.41
N LYS A 109 -11.29 -12.55 1.59
CA LYS A 109 -10.58 -13.68 0.97
C LYS A 109 -9.39 -14.15 1.82
N GLY A 110 -9.31 -13.67 3.06
CA GLY A 110 -8.13 -13.78 3.91
C GLY A 110 -7.92 -15.15 4.57
N GLN A 111 -8.61 -16.20 4.11
CA GLN A 111 -8.51 -17.59 4.59
C GLN A 111 -7.70 -18.47 3.65
#